data_AF-A0A7S2F848-F1
#
_entry.id   AF-A0A7S2F848-F1
#
_cell.length_a   1.000
_cell.length_b   1.000
_cell.length_c   1.000
_cell.angle_alpha   90.00
_cell.angle_beta   90.00
_cell.angle_gamma   90.00
#
_symmetry.space_group_name_H-M   'P 1'
#
loop_
_entity.id
_entity.type
_entity.pdbx_description
1 polymer ?
#
loop_
_entity_poly.entity_id
_entity_poly.type
_entity_poly.pdbx_seq_one_letter_code
_entity_poly.pdbx_strand_id
1 'polypeptide(L)'
;CSKRLVTAEKLINGLGGEKTRWSEASEVLGQQYTNLTGDVLISSGIIAYLGIFLSKYRSESVASWIELMRGSGVPASSQFLLRAVIGEDVTIRQWVIDKLPNDQLSVDNALIL
;
A
#
# COMPACT_ATOMS: atom_id res chain seq x y z
N CYS A 1 -10.61 -36.44 30.19
CA CYS A 1 -9.43 -35.56 30.12
C CYS A 1 -8.84 -35.39 28.72
N SER A 2 -8.78 -36.42 27.87
CA SER A 2 -8.17 -36.36 26.52
C SER A 2 -8.73 -35.28 25.60
N LYS A 3 -10.07 -35.09 25.55
CA LYS A 3 -10.71 -34.09 24.68
C LYS A 3 -10.29 -32.64 24.99
N ARG A 4 -10.00 -32.30 26.25
CA ARG A 4 -9.56 -30.94 26.63
C ARG A 4 -8.10 -30.67 26.22
N LEU A 5 -7.25 -31.70 26.28
CA LEU A 5 -5.85 -31.63 25.86
C LEU A 5 -5.73 -31.40 24.35
N VAL A 6 -6.48 -32.16 23.54
CA VAL A 6 -6.48 -32.02 22.08
C VAL A 6 -6.98 -30.63 21.64
N THR A 7 -7.99 -30.06 22.31
CA THR A 7 -8.46 -28.70 22.00
C THR A 7 -7.44 -27.63 22.40
N ALA A 8 -6.77 -27.79 23.54
CA ALA A 8 -5.71 -26.87 23.98
C ALA A 8 -4.49 -26.92 23.05
N GLU A 9 -4.10 -28.11 22.58
CA GLU A 9 -3.00 -28.29 21.63
C GLU A 9 -3.31 -27.67 20.26
N LYS A 10 -4.54 -27.85 19.74
CA LYS A 10 -5.00 -27.17 18.52
C LYS A 10 -5.02 -25.64 18.66
N LEU A 11 -5.44 -25.13 19.81
CA LEU A 11 -5.40 -23.69 20.09
C LEU A 11 -3.94 -23.20 20.14
N ILE A 12 -3.05 -23.87 20.87
CA ILE A 12 -1.63 -23.48 20.95
C ILE A 12 -0.97 -23.49 19.57
N ASN A 13 -1.23 -24.52 18.75
CA ASN A 13 -0.71 -24.58 17.38
C ASN A 13 -1.30 -23.49 16.47
N GLY A 14 -2.60 -23.19 16.62
CA GLY A 14 -3.24 -22.06 15.90
C GLY A 14 -2.70 -20.70 16.33
N LEU A 15 -2.48 -20.49 17.64
CA LEU A 15 -1.89 -19.27 18.19
C LEU A 15 -0.42 -19.09 17.79
N GLY A 16 0.33 -20.18 17.61
CA GLY A 16 1.71 -20.14 17.13
C GLY A 16 1.83 -19.55 15.73
N GLY A 17 0.99 -20.01 14.80
CA GLY A 17 0.92 -19.45 13.43
C GLY A 17 0.45 -18.00 13.41
N GLU A 18 -0.55 -17.68 14.25
CA GLU A 18 -1.07 -16.31 14.36
C GLU A 18 -0.03 -15.33 14.92
N LYS A 19 0.75 -15.75 15.93
CA LYS A 19 1.85 -14.96 16.48
C LYS A 19 2.90 -14.61 15.43
N THR A 20 3.30 -15.57 14.60
CA THR A 20 4.25 -15.34 13.51
C THR A 20 3.67 -14.32 12.52
N ARG A 21 2.42 -14.53 12.08
CA ARG A 21 1.74 -13.64 11.14
C ARG A 21 1.63 -12.21 11.67
N TRP A 22 1.25 -12.02 12.94
CA TRP A 22 1.18 -10.69 13.55
C TRP A 22 2.55 -10.04 13.72
N SER A 23 3.59 -10.83 13.98
CA SER A 23 4.96 -10.32 14.09
C SER A 23 5.44 -9.78 12.74
N GLU A 24 5.24 -10.56 11.67
CA GLU A 24 5.55 -10.14 10.29
C GLU A 24 4.73 -8.91 9.88
N ALA A 25 3.43 -8.90 10.17
CA ALA A 25 2.57 -7.75 9.89
C ALA A 25 3.01 -6.49 10.65
N SER A 26 3.42 -6.63 11.90
CA SER A 26 3.93 -5.53 12.71
C SER A 26 5.23 -4.94 12.13
N GLU A 27 6.11 -5.77 11.60
CA GLU A 27 7.35 -5.31 10.95
C GLU A 27 7.05 -4.54 9.67
N VAL A 28 6.17 -5.07 8.82
CA VAL A 28 5.74 -4.39 7.59
C VAL A 28 5.05 -3.06 7.89
N LEU A 29 4.14 -3.03 8.86
CA LEU A 29 3.47 -1.81 9.29
C LEU A 29 4.44 -0.77 9.86
N GLY A 30 5.47 -1.21 10.59
CA GLY A 30 6.52 -0.31 11.08
C GLY A 30 7.31 0.38 9.96
N GLN A 31 7.64 -0.36 8.90
CA GLN A 31 8.29 0.19 7.72
C GLN A 31 7.36 1.16 6.98
N GLN A 32 6.10 0.79 6.78
CA GLN A 32 5.09 1.66 6.16
C GLN A 32 4.88 2.94 6.95
N TYR A 33 4.80 2.86 8.28
CA TYR A 33 4.65 4.01 9.16
C TYR A 33 5.82 4.99 9.01
N THR A 34 7.05 4.47 8.87
CA THR A 34 8.24 5.30 8.67
C THR A 34 8.17 6.06 7.33
N ASN A 35 7.73 5.40 6.26
CA ASN A 35 7.67 5.99 4.91
C ASN A 35 6.39 6.81 4.65
N LEU A 36 5.39 6.71 5.53
CA LEU A 36 4.04 7.25 5.34
C LEU A 36 4.04 8.74 4.97
N THR A 37 4.91 9.53 5.60
CA THR A 37 4.97 10.98 5.36
C THR A 37 5.36 11.29 3.91
N GLY A 38 6.39 10.64 3.38
CA GLY A 38 6.81 10.84 1.99
C GLY A 38 5.81 10.27 0.99
N ASP A 39 5.21 9.12 1.31
CA ASP A 39 4.23 8.46 0.44
C ASP A 39 2.94 9.30 0.30
N VAL A 40 2.46 9.90 1.39
CA VAL A 40 1.31 10.83 1.36
C VAL A 40 1.64 12.12 0.61
N LEU A 41 2.86 12.65 0.76
CA LEU A 41 3.30 13.84 0.05
C LEU A 41 3.32 13.61 -1.47
N ILE A 42 3.91 12.50 -1.93
CA ILE A 42 3.90 12.13 -3.36
C ILE A 42 2.47 11.98 -3.86
N SER A 43 1.63 11.24 -3.13
CA SER A 43 0.23 10.99 -3.51
C SER A 43 -0.54 12.29 -3.70
N SER A 44 -0.36 13.25 -2.77
CA SER A 44 -0.97 14.57 -2.84
C SER A 44 -0.51 15.35 -4.07
N GLY A 45 0.79 15.30 -4.40
CA GLY A 45 1.33 15.93 -5.60
C GLY A 45 0.80 15.32 -6.89
N ILE A 46 0.60 13.99 -6.93
CA ILE A 46 0.02 13.31 -8.09
C ILE A 46 -1.41 13.79 -8.34
N ILE A 47 -2.25 13.80 -7.30
CA ILE A 47 -3.66 14.21 -7.41
C ILE A 47 -3.75 15.69 -7.81
N ALA A 48 -2.96 16.55 -7.17
CA ALA A 48 -3.04 18.00 -7.37
C ALA A 48 -2.50 18.46 -8.73
N TYR A 49 -1.42 17.84 -9.23
CA TYR A 49 -0.68 18.37 -10.38
C TYR A 49 -0.61 17.42 -11.57
N LEU A 50 -0.65 16.11 -11.33
CA LEU A 50 -0.25 15.15 -12.36
C LEU A 50 -1.42 14.49 -13.11
N GLY A 51 -2.66 14.77 -12.75
CA GLY A 51 -3.85 14.13 -13.32
C GLY A 51 -4.01 14.27 -14.85
N ILE A 52 -3.53 15.37 -15.44
CA ILE A 52 -3.63 15.61 -16.89
C ILE A 52 -2.53 14.92 -17.71
N PHE A 53 -1.52 14.36 -17.06
CA PHE A 53 -0.32 13.87 -17.73
C PHE A 53 -0.35 12.37 -17.99
N LEU A 54 0.35 11.97 -19.06
CA LEU A 54 0.54 10.57 -19.44
C LEU A 54 1.34 9.82 -18.37
N SER A 55 1.09 8.50 -18.26
CA SER A 55 1.73 7.60 -17.27
C SER A 55 3.25 7.79 -17.21
N LYS A 56 3.93 7.85 -18.37
CA LYS A 56 5.38 8.04 -18.44
C LYS A 56 5.86 9.30 -17.70
N TYR A 57 5.20 10.44 -17.92
CA TYR A 57 5.58 11.70 -17.29
C TYR A 57 5.32 11.68 -15.78
N ARG A 58 4.24 11.01 -15.36
CA ARG A 58 3.96 10.79 -13.93
C ARG A 58 5.08 9.99 -13.27
N SER A 59 5.49 8.87 -13.87
CA SER A 59 6.57 8.04 -13.34
C SER A 59 7.91 8.78 -13.26
N GLU A 60 8.26 9.57 -14.27
CA GLU A 60 9.47 10.40 -14.26
C GLU A 60 9.43 11.47 -13.15
N SER A 61 8.27 12.13 -12.97
CA SER A 61 8.07 13.14 -11.92
C SER A 61 8.18 12.53 -10.53
N VAL A 62 7.52 11.39 -10.29
CA VAL A 62 7.57 10.65 -9.02
C VAL A 62 8.99 10.22 -8.70
N ALA A 63 9.73 9.67 -9.68
CA ALA A 63 11.13 9.29 -9.48
C ALA A 63 12.00 10.49 -9.06
N SER A 64 11.83 11.64 -9.73
CA SER A 64 12.54 12.87 -9.36
C SER A 64 12.19 13.36 -7.95
N TRP A 65 10.92 13.29 -7.55
CA TRP A 65 10.48 13.68 -6.21
C TRP A 65 11.02 12.76 -5.12
N ILE A 66 11.09 11.45 -5.37
CA ILE A 66 11.69 10.48 -4.44
C ILE A 66 13.18 10.82 -4.20
N GLU A 67 13.93 11.14 -5.25
CA GLU A 67 15.34 11.54 -5.10
C GLU A 67 15.49 12.86 -4.31
N LEU A 68 14.61 13.84 -4.56
CA LEU A 68 14.61 15.11 -3.82
C LEU A 68 14.28 14.92 -2.33
N MET A 69 13.31 14.06 -2.03
CA MET A 69 12.95 13.72 -0.65
C MET A 69 14.09 12.99 0.06
N ARG A 70 14.78 12.06 -0.62
CA ARG A 70 15.96 11.39 -0.10
C ARG A 70 17.06 12.39 0.26
N GLY A 71 17.32 13.36 -0.61
CA GLY A 71 18.27 14.45 -0.34
C GLY A 71 17.86 15.36 0.82
N SER A 72 16.55 15.46 1.09
CA SER A 72 15.97 16.29 2.15
C SER A 72 15.76 15.55 3.48
N GLY A 73 16.12 14.25 3.54
CA GLY A 73 15.94 13.42 4.74
C GLY A 73 14.50 13.00 5.02
N VAL A 74 13.61 13.08 4.02
CA VAL A 74 12.21 12.63 4.14
C VAL A 74 12.13 11.16 3.70
N PRO A 75 11.77 10.23 4.60
CA PRO A 75 11.60 8.83 4.24
C PRO A 75 10.38 8.64 3.33
N ALA A 76 10.56 7.86 2.28
CA ALA A 76 9.53 7.50 1.31
C ALA A 76 9.81 6.08 0.78
N SER A 77 8.76 5.41 0.31
CA SER A 77 8.88 4.08 -0.27
C SER A 77 9.69 4.13 -1.58
N SER A 78 10.66 3.22 -1.73
CA SER A 78 11.50 3.14 -2.94
C SER A 78 10.70 2.74 -4.18
N GLN A 79 9.66 1.92 -4.00
CA GLN A 79 8.69 1.55 -5.01
C GLN A 79 7.34 2.14 -4.63
N PHE A 80 7.07 3.36 -5.09
CA PHE A 80 5.82 4.05 -4.83
C PHE A 80 4.69 3.52 -5.72
N LEU A 81 3.53 3.23 -5.12
CA LEU A 81 2.30 2.87 -5.83
C LEU A 81 1.15 3.69 -5.24
N LEU A 82 0.48 4.51 -6.07
CA LEU A 82 -0.62 5.37 -5.61
C LEU A 82 -1.75 4.55 -4.96
N ARG A 83 -2.15 3.46 -5.62
CA ARG A 83 -3.11 2.49 -5.07
C ARG A 83 -2.75 1.97 -3.68
N ALA A 84 -1.46 1.79 -3.37
CA ALA A 84 -1.06 1.25 -2.07
C ALA A 84 -1.23 2.26 -0.93
N VAL A 85 -1.24 3.56 -1.24
CA VAL A 85 -1.31 4.64 -0.24
C VAL A 85 -2.75 5.09 0.00
N ILE A 86 -3.53 5.28 -1.07
CA ILE A 86 -4.89 5.84 -0.99
C ILE A 86 -5.99 4.90 -1.51
N GLY A 87 -5.61 3.76 -2.07
CA GLY A 87 -6.56 2.83 -2.67
C GLY A 87 -7.19 1.90 -1.65
N GLU A 88 -8.53 1.83 -1.66
CA GLU A 88 -9.27 0.83 -0.91
C GLU A 88 -9.63 -0.35 -1.81
N ASP A 89 -9.19 -1.56 -1.45
CA ASP A 89 -9.37 -2.76 -2.26
C ASP A 89 -10.84 -3.09 -2.55
N VAL A 90 -11.75 -2.82 -1.61
CA VAL A 90 -13.19 -3.07 -1.78
C VAL A 90 -13.75 -2.15 -2.86
N THR A 91 -13.41 -0.86 -2.79
CA THR A 91 -13.85 0.17 -3.73
C THR A 91 -13.27 -0.06 -5.13
N ILE A 92 -11.98 -0.39 -5.24
CA ILE A 92 -11.33 -0.72 -6.51
C ILE A 92 -11.98 -1.94 -7.16
N ARG A 93 -12.27 -2.99 -6.36
CA ARG A 93 -12.98 -4.18 -6.87
C ARG A 93 -14.36 -3.82 -7.39
N GLN A 94 -15.08 -2.92 -6.72
CA GLN A 94 -16.38 -2.45 -7.19
C GLN A 94 -16.25 -1.75 -8.55
N TRP A 95 -15.27 -0.86 -8.73
CA TRP A 95 -15.03 -0.23 -10.03
C TRP A 95 -14.73 -1.23 -11.14
N VAL A 96 -13.96 -2.28 -10.86
CA VAL A 96 -13.66 -3.34 -11.83
C VAL A 96 -14.93 -4.10 -12.23
N ILE A 97 -15.84 -4.36 -11.28
CA ILE A 97 -17.17 -4.94 -11.57
C ILE A 97 -17.96 -3.99 -12.49
N ASP A 98 -17.86 -2.69 -12.23
CA ASP A 98 -18.48 -1.60 -12.98
C ASP A 98 -17.73 -1.26 -14.29
N LYS A 99 -16.91 -2.20 -14.79
CA LYS A 99 -16.21 -2.16 -16.09
C LYS A 99 -14.98 -1.25 -16.15
N LEU A 100 -14.44 -0.80 -15.01
CA LEU A 100 -13.10 -0.21 -14.99
C LEU A 100 -12.08 -1.30 -15.39
N PRO A 101 -11.19 -1.05 -16.36
CA PRO A 101 -10.09 -1.97 -16.65
C PRO A 101 -9.23 -2.19 -15.40
N ASN A 102 -8.90 -3.45 -15.11
CA ASN A 102 -8.09 -3.82 -13.95
C ASN A 102 -6.59 -3.71 -14.24
N ASP A 103 -6.17 -2.57 -14.77
CA ASP A 103 -4.77 -2.22 -15.00
C ASP A 103 -4.37 -1.03 -14.12
N GLN A 104 -3.07 -0.89 -13.85
CA GLN A 104 -2.53 0.13 -12.95
C GLN A 104 -2.90 1.55 -13.39
N LEU A 105 -2.86 1.83 -14.69
CA LEU A 105 -3.13 3.17 -15.23
C LEU A 105 -4.60 3.55 -15.04
N SER A 106 -5.52 2.63 -15.35
CA SER A 106 -6.96 2.84 -15.18
C SER A 106 -7.34 3.03 -13.72
N VAL A 107 -6.76 2.25 -12.81
CA VAL A 107 -6.98 2.40 -11.37
C VAL A 107 -6.38 3.70 -10.85
N ASP A 108 -5.17 4.07 -11.26
CA ASP A 108 -4.55 5.35 -10.86
C ASP A 108 -5.36 6.55 -11.37
N ASN A 109 -5.94 6.46 -12.57
CA ASN A 109 -6.83 7.50 -13.08
C ASN A 109 -8.11 7.60 -12.25
N ALA A 110 -8.72 6.46 -11.88
CA ALA A 110 -9.90 6.45 -11.02
C ALA A 110 -9.63 6.98 -9.61
N LEU A 111 -8.42 6.79 -9.08
CA LEU A 111 -8.00 7.32 -7.77
C LEU A 111 -7.73 8.83 -7.78
N ILE A 112 -7.45 9.42 -8.94
CA ILE A 112 -7.18 10.85 -9.08
C ILE A 112 -8.48 11.67 -9.27
N LEU A 113 -9.51 11.05 -9.85
CA LEU A 113 -10.83 11.65 -10.10
C LEU A 113 -11.69 11.71 -8.84
#